data_AF-A0A419GR92-F1
#
_entry.id   AF-A0A419GR92-F1
#
_cell.length_a   1.000
_cell.length_b   1.000
_cell.length_c   1.000
_cell.angle_alpha   90.00
_cell.angle_beta   90.00
_cell.angle_gamma   90.00
#
_symmetry.space_group_name_H-M   'P 1'
#
loop_
_entity.id
_entity.type
_entity.pdbx_description
1 polymer ?
#
loop_
_entity_poly.entity_id
_entity_poly.type
_entity_poly.pdbx_seq_one_letter_code
_entity_poly.pdbx_strand_id
1 'polypeptide(L)'
;MTVKEFLEALEELAPASLAEEWDNCGLQVGALEEEAGDILVALNVTDEVIDEAVDSGCGTILTHHPLIFQPLNAVSDGNEAGRLARRATVAGISVVAAHTNLDAAPGGLADMMADMLGLADVEPLAAPTGSSGHKLVVFVPEADLEPVRQALFKAGAGVIGAYSHCSWHTVGTGTFLPMEGADPAIGEVGTDEAVQELRLEVVVSAAALDAAVAAMKSAHSYEEPAYDIYPLVRRTPGAPAGRVGELAATVPAAELAGRVAALFGLAETRFTEPSGEVLRVAVVPGSGASFIGVLRGVADVLVTGDIKYHDTQQAHEAGVGLIELPHDLSEMAALALWAPALGSRLAPGGAAVRLSQAATSVWKKTASADDGMGTGQDKTERADMADRADKADRTAGYRLHVDGGARGNPGPAGIGAVLLDSQGNSVAELSETIGNATNNVAEYQALIAGLMLAIDKGVSNLDVYSDSELVIRQLQGTYKVKNEGLRPLHRQALEQLDRLEGYRLHSVPREENAHADLLVNRALDGDSR
;
A
#
# COMPACT_ATOMS: atom_id res chain seq x y z
N MET A 1 30.09 6.90 -9.78
CA MET A 1 28.76 6.75 -10.41
C MET A 1 27.83 7.63 -9.58
N THR A 2 27.01 8.45 -10.21
CA THR A 2 26.08 9.33 -9.47
C THR A 2 24.83 8.57 -9.02
N VAL A 3 24.09 9.13 -8.07
CA VAL A 3 22.78 8.60 -7.66
C VAL A 3 21.81 8.54 -8.84
N LYS A 4 21.87 9.50 -9.76
CA LYS A 4 21.09 9.48 -11.00
C LYS A 4 21.41 8.26 -11.87
N GLU A 5 22.69 7.97 -12.11
CA GLU A 5 23.11 6.80 -12.88
C GLU A 5 22.71 5.49 -12.19
N PHE A 6 22.73 5.46 -10.86
CA PHE A 6 22.20 4.35 -10.07
C PHE A 6 20.69 4.16 -10.28
N LEU A 7 19.90 5.23 -10.23
CA LEU A 7 18.46 5.19 -10.47
C LEU A 7 18.13 4.74 -11.90
N GLU A 8 18.90 5.20 -12.90
CA GLU A 8 18.74 4.76 -14.29
C GLU A 8 19.02 3.26 -14.45
N ALA A 9 20.00 2.71 -13.73
CA ALA A 9 20.27 1.28 -13.70
C ALA A 9 19.18 0.49 -12.95
N LEU A 10 18.63 1.05 -11.86
CA LEU A 10 17.53 0.46 -11.11
C LEU A 10 16.23 0.43 -11.93
N GLU A 11 15.96 1.47 -12.72
CA GLU A 11 14.78 1.59 -13.59
C GLU A 11 14.68 0.43 -14.60
N GLU A 12 15.81 -0.15 -15.03
CA GLU A 12 15.80 -1.31 -15.92
C GLU A 12 15.39 -2.61 -15.23
N LEU A 13 15.61 -2.72 -13.91
CA LEU A 13 15.32 -3.92 -13.11
C LEU A 13 14.00 -3.81 -12.36
N ALA A 14 13.63 -2.60 -11.92
CA ALA A 14 12.43 -2.29 -11.16
C ALA A 14 11.85 -0.94 -11.63
N PRO A 15 11.22 -0.89 -12.81
CA PRO A 15 10.73 0.36 -13.38
C PRO A 15 9.74 1.08 -12.47
N ALA A 16 9.91 2.38 -12.27
CA ALA A 16 9.01 3.18 -11.42
C ALA A 16 7.54 3.12 -11.89
N SER A 17 7.30 2.88 -13.17
CA SER A 17 5.95 2.71 -13.72
C SER A 17 5.20 1.47 -13.21
N LEU A 18 5.89 0.57 -12.51
CA LEU A 18 5.30 -0.62 -11.89
C LEU A 18 4.87 -0.40 -10.45
N ALA A 19 5.27 0.72 -9.83
CA ALA A 19 4.84 1.04 -8.49
C ALA A 19 3.31 1.28 -8.46
N GLU A 20 2.68 0.87 -7.37
CA GLU A 20 1.29 1.19 -7.10
C GLU A 20 1.10 2.71 -6.93
N GLU A 21 -0.09 3.23 -7.29
CA GLU A 21 -0.34 4.69 -7.29
C GLU A 21 -0.18 5.35 -5.91
N TRP A 22 -0.36 4.58 -4.83
CA TRP A 22 -0.23 5.05 -3.45
C TRP A 22 1.20 4.98 -2.91
N ASP A 23 2.12 4.36 -3.64
CA ASP A 23 3.45 4.01 -3.16
C ASP A 23 4.46 5.15 -3.31
N ASN A 24 5.59 5.08 -2.59
CA ASN A 24 6.64 6.10 -2.59
C ASN A 24 8.04 5.51 -2.88
N CYS A 25 8.23 5.02 -4.11
CA CYS A 25 9.49 4.51 -4.62
C CYS A 25 10.45 5.62 -5.10
N GLY A 26 11.73 5.28 -5.28
CA GLY A 26 12.77 6.16 -5.81
C GLY A 26 13.62 6.84 -4.72
N LEU A 27 14.30 7.93 -5.09
CA LEU A 27 15.17 8.68 -4.18
C LEU A 27 14.37 9.41 -3.10
N GLN A 28 14.61 9.07 -1.83
CA GLN A 28 13.92 9.65 -0.67
C GLN A 28 14.80 10.62 0.12
N VAL A 29 16.10 10.36 0.20
CA VAL A 29 17.10 11.18 0.90
C VAL A 29 18.36 11.26 0.04
N GLY A 30 18.95 12.44 -0.12
CA GLY A 30 20.15 12.68 -0.94
C GLY A 30 19.86 13.53 -2.17
N ALA A 31 20.81 13.58 -3.11
CA ALA A 31 20.66 14.32 -4.36
C ALA A 31 21.16 13.52 -5.58
N LEU A 32 20.54 13.78 -6.74
CA LEU A 32 20.81 13.06 -7.99
C LEU A 32 22.28 13.11 -8.45
N GLU A 33 22.96 14.21 -8.18
CA GLU A 33 24.36 14.45 -8.60
C GLU A 33 25.39 14.05 -7.53
N GLU A 34 24.95 13.51 -6.38
CA GLU A 34 25.86 12.97 -5.37
C GLU A 34 26.49 11.65 -5.87
N GLU A 35 27.71 11.36 -5.41
CA GLU A 35 28.33 10.05 -5.65
C GLU A 35 27.53 8.97 -4.92
N ALA A 36 27.04 7.98 -5.66
CA ALA A 36 26.25 6.88 -5.09
C ALA A 36 27.10 5.95 -4.20
N GLY A 37 28.40 5.83 -4.50
CA GLY A 37 29.31 4.90 -3.83
C GLY A 37 28.89 3.43 -4.00
N ASP A 38 29.36 2.58 -3.08
CA ASP A 38 28.84 1.21 -2.94
C ASP A 38 27.40 1.25 -2.38
N ILE A 39 26.60 0.25 -2.74
CA ILE A 39 25.19 0.15 -2.39
C ILE A 39 25.00 -0.89 -1.28
N LEU A 40 24.39 -0.48 -0.17
CA LEU A 40 23.87 -1.40 0.85
C LEU A 40 22.39 -1.68 0.59
N VAL A 41 22.03 -2.93 0.34
CA VAL A 41 20.66 -3.40 0.14
C VAL A 41 20.09 -3.86 1.48
N ALA A 42 18.93 -3.34 1.88
CA ALA A 42 18.26 -3.66 3.14
C ALA A 42 16.74 -3.78 2.94
N LEU A 43 16.05 -4.41 3.90
CA LEU A 43 14.57 -4.42 3.89
C LEU A 43 14.01 -3.08 4.37
N ASN A 44 14.55 -2.59 5.49
CA ASN A 44 14.15 -1.36 6.16
C ASN A 44 15.39 -0.53 6.44
N VAL A 45 15.25 0.79 6.49
CA VAL A 45 16.27 1.68 7.04
C VAL A 45 16.11 1.73 8.55
N THR A 46 17.14 1.32 9.29
CA THR A 46 17.19 1.45 10.76
C THR A 46 18.46 2.17 11.18
N ASP A 47 18.58 2.45 12.47
CA ASP A 47 19.78 3.04 13.02
C ASP A 47 21.02 2.15 12.77
N GLU A 48 20.88 0.82 12.88
CA GLU A 48 21.93 -0.16 12.62
C GLU A 48 22.27 -0.29 11.13
N VAL A 49 21.29 -0.18 10.23
CA VAL A 49 21.55 -0.18 8.78
C VAL A 49 22.35 1.04 8.36
N ILE A 50 22.07 2.21 8.95
CA ILE A 50 22.84 3.43 8.70
C ILE A 50 24.28 3.26 9.21
N ASP A 51 24.47 2.72 10.41
CA ASP A 51 25.82 2.43 10.92
C ASP A 51 26.57 1.43 10.03
N GLU A 52 25.92 0.34 9.61
CA GLU A 52 26.51 -0.65 8.71
C GLU A 52 26.93 -0.03 7.37
N ALA A 53 26.13 0.87 6.81
CA ALA A 53 26.46 1.58 5.59
C ALA A 53 27.69 2.48 5.77
N VAL A 54 27.76 3.24 6.87
CA VAL A 54 28.93 4.07 7.21
C VAL A 54 30.18 3.20 7.38
N ASP A 55 30.09 2.14 8.17
CA ASP A 55 31.22 1.25 8.48
C ASP A 55 31.73 0.51 7.24
N SER A 56 30.83 0.18 6.30
CA SER A 56 31.15 -0.49 5.05
C SER A 56 31.59 0.45 3.93
N GLY A 57 31.53 1.77 4.15
CA GLY A 57 31.83 2.79 3.14
C GLY A 57 30.80 2.87 2.00
N CYS A 58 29.57 2.42 2.23
CA CYS A 58 28.48 2.54 1.26
C CYS A 58 27.95 3.98 1.23
N GLY A 59 27.77 4.54 0.04
CA GLY A 59 27.23 5.89 -0.15
C GLY A 59 25.70 5.91 -0.31
N THR A 60 25.10 4.74 -0.61
CA THR A 60 23.66 4.62 -0.82
C THR A 60 23.10 3.40 -0.12
N ILE A 61 21.94 3.56 0.52
CA ILE A 61 21.09 2.46 0.99
C ILE A 61 19.94 2.29 -0.02
N LEU A 62 19.85 1.11 -0.63
CA LEU A 62 18.65 0.67 -1.33
C LEU A 62 17.79 -0.13 -0.36
N THR A 63 16.61 0.40 -0.03
CA THR A 63 15.65 -0.24 0.86
C THR A 63 14.47 -0.80 0.07
N HIS A 64 13.93 -1.94 0.47
CA HIS A 64 12.66 -2.42 -0.09
C HIS A 64 11.51 -1.55 0.43
N HIS A 65 11.36 -1.45 1.76
CA HIS A 65 10.34 -0.61 2.37
C HIS A 65 10.75 0.87 2.34
N PRO A 66 9.86 1.77 1.88
CA PRO A 66 10.11 3.20 1.89
C PRO A 66 10.38 3.70 3.32
N LEU A 67 11.52 4.38 3.54
CA LEU A 67 11.78 5.10 4.79
C LEU A 67 10.73 6.20 4.99
N ILE A 68 10.46 6.97 3.93
CA ILE A 68 9.41 7.97 3.91
C ILE A 68 8.19 7.33 3.25
N PHE A 69 7.33 6.67 4.01
CA PHE A 69 6.10 6.08 3.46
C PHE A 69 4.98 7.10 3.30
N GLN A 70 4.86 8.03 4.26
CA GLN A 70 3.92 9.14 4.25
C GLN A 70 4.67 10.47 4.18
N PRO A 71 4.08 11.53 3.61
CA PRO A 71 4.71 12.85 3.58
C PRO A 71 5.13 13.32 4.98
N LEU A 72 6.40 13.71 5.12
CA LEU A 72 6.92 14.25 6.37
C LEU A 72 6.47 15.69 6.58
N ASN A 73 5.88 15.98 7.74
CA ASN A 73 5.59 17.37 8.15
C ASN A 73 6.86 18.13 8.55
N ALA A 74 7.89 17.42 9.04
CA ALA A 74 9.18 17.96 9.42
C ALA A 74 10.27 16.89 9.36
N VAL A 75 11.52 17.32 9.13
CA VAL A 75 12.71 16.46 9.23
C VAL A 75 13.38 16.75 10.57
N SER A 76 12.90 16.07 11.62
CA SER A 76 13.35 16.22 13.01
C SER A 76 13.30 14.86 13.73
N ASP A 77 13.65 14.85 15.02
CA ASP A 77 13.50 13.70 15.92
C ASP A 77 12.05 13.44 16.37
N GLY A 78 11.07 14.18 15.84
CA GLY A 78 9.65 14.06 16.20
C GLY A 78 8.98 12.76 15.72
N ASN A 79 9.54 12.09 14.72
CA ASN A 79 9.15 10.73 14.33
C ASN A 79 10.36 9.97 13.76
N GLU A 80 10.23 8.65 13.63
CA GLU A 80 11.31 7.79 13.19
C GLU A 80 11.80 8.08 11.78
N ALA A 81 10.89 8.21 10.81
CA ALA A 81 11.26 8.49 9.42
C ALA A 81 12.04 9.80 9.27
N GLY A 82 11.59 10.88 9.95
CA GLY A 82 12.29 12.16 10.01
C GLY A 82 13.65 12.07 10.70
N ARG A 83 13.73 11.31 11.81
CA ARG A 83 14.98 11.09 12.57
C ARG A 83 16.02 10.39 11.71
N LEU A 84 15.64 9.28 11.07
CA LEU A 84 16.50 8.47 10.22
C LEU A 84 16.89 9.20 8.93
N ALA A 85 15.96 9.94 8.30
CA ALA A 85 16.26 10.76 7.13
C ALA A 85 17.29 11.87 7.45
N ARG A 86 17.11 12.55 8.59
CA ARG A 86 18.10 13.51 9.10
C ARG A 86 19.45 12.85 9.33
N ARG A 87 19.45 11.66 9.95
CA ARG A 87 20.68 10.93 10.25
C ARG A 87 21.43 10.50 8.98
N ALA A 88 20.72 9.91 8.00
CA ALA A 88 21.29 9.53 6.71
C ALA A 88 21.90 10.74 5.99
N THR A 89 21.19 11.88 5.99
CA THR A 89 21.71 13.15 5.43
C THR A 89 23.01 13.59 6.12
N VAL A 90 23.07 13.55 7.46
CA VAL A 90 24.29 13.92 8.22
C VAL A 90 25.44 12.95 7.95
N ALA A 91 25.14 11.66 7.73
CA ALA A 91 26.12 10.65 7.38
C ALA A 91 26.58 10.70 5.92
N GLY A 92 25.95 11.54 5.07
CA GLY A 92 26.24 11.60 3.65
C GLY A 92 25.77 10.35 2.89
N ILE A 93 24.70 9.71 3.36
CA ILE A 93 24.13 8.50 2.75
C ILE A 93 22.84 8.86 2.03
N SER A 94 22.77 8.49 0.76
CA SER A 94 21.52 8.53 -0.02
C SER A 94 20.62 7.33 0.33
N VAL A 95 19.31 7.54 0.33
CA VAL A 95 18.31 6.49 0.56
C VAL A 95 17.39 6.40 -0.64
N VAL A 96 17.33 5.23 -1.26
CA VAL A 96 16.47 4.91 -2.41
C VAL A 96 15.56 3.76 -2.04
N ALA A 97 14.26 3.86 -2.35
CA ALA A 97 13.27 2.82 -2.12
C ALA A 97 12.90 2.09 -3.43
N ALA A 98 12.85 0.76 -3.38
CA ALA A 98 12.31 -0.09 -4.43
C ALA A 98 11.32 -1.09 -3.79
N HIS A 99 10.05 -0.69 -3.77
CA HIS A 99 8.97 -1.33 -3.03
C HIS A 99 8.07 -2.11 -3.98
N THR A 100 6.83 -1.64 -4.21
CA THR A 100 5.86 -2.36 -5.05
C THR A 100 6.30 -2.50 -6.51
N ASN A 101 7.12 -1.58 -7.03
CA ASN A 101 7.72 -1.71 -8.34
C ASN A 101 8.65 -2.94 -8.43
N LEU A 102 9.37 -3.26 -7.36
CA LEU A 102 10.25 -4.41 -7.31
C LEU A 102 9.48 -5.72 -7.09
N ASP A 103 8.35 -5.70 -6.39
CA ASP A 103 7.45 -6.86 -6.29
C ASP A 103 6.86 -7.23 -7.65
N ALA A 104 6.44 -6.19 -8.39
CA ALA A 104 5.81 -6.31 -9.69
C ALA A 104 6.80 -6.63 -10.83
N ALA A 105 8.07 -6.25 -10.69
CA ALA A 105 9.05 -6.35 -11.77
C ALA A 105 9.25 -7.79 -12.30
N PRO A 106 9.45 -7.96 -13.62
CA PRO A 106 9.99 -9.21 -14.15
C PRO A 106 11.39 -9.49 -13.60
N GLY A 107 11.59 -10.66 -13.01
CA GLY A 107 12.77 -10.98 -12.23
C GLY A 107 12.81 -10.28 -10.86
N GLY A 108 11.68 -9.74 -10.38
CA GLY A 108 11.52 -9.08 -9.08
C GLY A 108 11.26 -10.07 -7.93
N LEU A 109 10.79 -9.57 -6.79
CA LEU A 109 10.68 -10.40 -5.57
C LEU A 109 9.69 -11.56 -5.73
N ALA A 110 8.58 -11.35 -6.43
CA ALA A 110 7.59 -12.40 -6.66
C ALA A 110 8.14 -13.54 -7.54
N ASP A 111 8.98 -13.20 -8.52
CA ASP A 111 9.68 -14.21 -9.35
C ASP A 111 10.72 -14.96 -8.52
N MET A 112 11.51 -14.27 -7.69
CA MET A 112 12.47 -14.92 -6.78
C MET A 112 11.79 -15.92 -5.84
N MET A 113 10.61 -15.57 -5.30
CA MET A 113 9.85 -16.46 -4.42
C MET A 113 9.24 -17.64 -5.20
N ALA A 114 8.76 -17.43 -6.42
CA ALA A 114 8.27 -18.51 -7.28
C ALA A 114 9.39 -19.51 -7.62
N ASP A 115 10.59 -19.00 -7.93
CA ASP A 115 11.78 -19.81 -8.18
C ASP A 115 12.21 -20.62 -6.95
N MET A 116 12.17 -20.03 -5.75
CA MET A 116 12.47 -20.75 -4.51
C MET A 116 11.53 -21.94 -4.27
N LEU A 117 10.26 -21.81 -4.62
CA LEU A 117 9.27 -22.88 -4.52
C LEU A 117 9.34 -23.88 -5.68
N GLY A 118 10.17 -23.62 -6.70
CA GLY A 118 10.32 -24.48 -7.87
C GLY A 118 9.07 -24.53 -8.75
N LEU A 119 8.34 -23.42 -8.86
CA LEU A 119 7.15 -23.34 -9.69
C LEU A 119 7.53 -23.31 -11.19
N ALA A 120 6.77 -24.05 -11.99
CA ALA A 120 6.84 -24.03 -13.45
C ALA A 120 5.72 -23.16 -14.05
N ASP A 121 5.86 -22.80 -15.33
CA ASP A 121 4.86 -22.03 -16.09
C ASP A 121 4.36 -20.77 -15.35
N VAL A 122 5.32 -20.07 -14.73
CA VAL A 122 5.07 -18.92 -13.86
C VAL A 122 4.53 -17.75 -14.68
N GLU A 123 3.39 -17.22 -14.26
CA GLU A 123 2.74 -16.05 -14.85
C GLU A 123 2.34 -15.03 -13.78
N PRO A 124 2.10 -13.76 -14.16
CA PRO A 124 1.55 -12.75 -13.27
C PRO A 124 0.21 -13.16 -12.63
N LEU A 125 0.03 -12.90 -11.33
CA LEU A 125 -1.13 -13.37 -10.56
C LEU A 125 -2.49 -12.84 -11.03
N ALA A 126 -2.51 -11.66 -11.64
CA ALA A 126 -3.69 -11.04 -12.22
C ALA A 126 -3.31 -10.30 -13.51
N ALA A 127 -4.30 -10.07 -14.37
CA ALA A 127 -4.09 -9.27 -15.56
C ALA A 127 -3.73 -7.83 -15.14
N PRO A 128 -2.74 -7.19 -15.80
CA PRO A 128 -2.40 -5.81 -15.49
C PRO A 128 -3.61 -4.90 -15.61
N THR A 129 -3.98 -4.22 -14.53
CA THR A 129 -5.04 -3.22 -14.53
C THR A 129 -4.43 -1.83 -14.53
N GLY A 130 -4.52 -1.13 -15.66
CA GLY A 130 -4.19 0.28 -15.75
C GLY A 130 -4.88 0.93 -16.94
N SER A 131 -5.54 2.07 -16.73
CA SER A 131 -5.91 2.94 -17.85
C SER A 131 -4.69 3.82 -18.14
N SER A 132 -4.01 3.62 -19.28
CA SER A 132 -2.82 4.41 -19.59
C SER A 132 -3.13 5.59 -20.53
N GLY A 133 -4.40 5.96 -20.67
CA GLY A 133 -4.86 6.99 -21.58
C GLY A 133 -6.23 6.71 -22.20
N HIS A 134 -6.54 7.48 -23.24
CA HIS A 134 -7.82 7.45 -23.92
C HIS A 134 -7.62 7.32 -25.43
N LYS A 135 -8.64 6.84 -26.11
CA LYS A 135 -8.82 7.02 -27.55
C LYS A 135 -9.73 8.23 -27.72
N LEU A 136 -9.21 9.30 -28.29
CA LEU A 136 -10.00 10.44 -28.72
C LEU A 136 -10.41 10.20 -30.17
N VAL A 137 -11.72 10.17 -30.40
CA VAL A 137 -12.35 10.06 -31.73
C VAL A 137 -13.03 11.37 -32.03
N VAL A 138 -12.79 11.96 -33.20
CA VAL A 138 -13.44 13.19 -33.67
C VAL A 138 -13.87 13.02 -35.11
N PHE A 139 -15.03 13.58 -35.47
CA PHE A 139 -15.57 13.55 -36.83
C PHE A 139 -15.30 14.90 -37.49
N VAL A 140 -14.55 14.90 -38.60
CA VAL A 140 -14.04 16.12 -39.25
C VAL A 140 -14.39 16.16 -40.75
N PRO A 141 -14.68 17.34 -41.33
CA PRO A 141 -14.66 17.53 -42.78
C PRO A 141 -13.30 17.18 -43.39
N GLU A 142 -13.28 16.84 -44.68
CA GLU A 142 -12.03 16.54 -45.40
C GLU A 142 -11.01 17.69 -45.34
N ALA A 143 -11.49 18.94 -45.37
CA ALA A 143 -10.64 20.12 -45.28
C ALA A 143 -9.97 20.29 -43.90
N ASP A 144 -10.58 19.76 -42.83
CA ASP A 144 -10.12 19.94 -41.45
C ASP A 144 -9.20 18.83 -40.96
N LEU A 145 -9.11 17.71 -41.70
CA LEU A 145 -8.34 16.55 -41.29
C LEU A 145 -6.90 16.90 -40.89
N GLU A 146 -6.17 17.60 -41.75
CA GLU A 146 -4.76 17.90 -41.49
C GLU A 146 -4.58 18.99 -40.41
N PRO A 147 -5.31 20.12 -40.42
CA PRO A 147 -5.29 21.09 -39.32
C PRO A 147 -5.56 20.48 -37.95
N VAL A 148 -6.60 19.65 -37.82
CA VAL A 148 -6.98 19.02 -36.54
C VAL A 148 -5.93 18.00 -36.10
N ARG A 149 -5.39 17.19 -37.02
CA ARG A 149 -4.29 16.25 -36.71
C ARG A 149 -3.07 16.97 -36.15
N GLN A 150 -2.62 18.04 -36.81
CA GLN A 150 -1.46 18.80 -36.36
C GLN A 150 -1.69 19.45 -34.98
N ALA A 151 -2.88 19.97 -34.72
CA ALA A 151 -3.24 20.54 -33.42
C ALA A 151 -3.20 19.48 -32.31
N LEU A 152 -3.76 18.30 -32.56
CA LEU A 152 -3.73 17.15 -31.64
C LEU A 152 -2.30 16.71 -31.32
N PHE A 153 -1.44 16.58 -32.34
CA PHE A 153 -0.05 16.15 -32.14
C PHE A 153 0.77 17.17 -31.36
N LYS A 154 0.58 18.47 -31.64
CA LYS A 154 1.21 19.55 -30.89
C LYS A 154 0.78 19.57 -29.42
N ALA A 155 -0.45 19.15 -29.13
CA ALA A 155 -0.97 19.01 -27.78
C ALA A 155 -0.52 17.71 -27.06
N GLY A 156 0.31 16.88 -27.71
CA GLY A 156 0.87 15.66 -27.12
C GLY A 156 0.05 14.39 -27.38
N ALA A 157 -0.98 14.44 -28.22
CA ALA A 157 -1.69 13.24 -28.68
C ALA A 157 -0.87 12.49 -29.75
N GLY A 158 -1.17 11.21 -29.93
CA GLY A 158 -0.56 10.39 -30.99
C GLY A 158 0.86 9.90 -30.70
N VAL A 159 1.24 9.85 -29.42
CA VAL A 159 2.51 9.25 -28.98
C VAL A 159 2.26 7.81 -28.52
N ILE A 160 2.91 6.84 -29.16
CA ILE A 160 2.80 5.42 -28.83
C ILE A 160 4.21 4.81 -28.84
N GLY A 161 4.77 4.53 -27.66
CA GLY A 161 6.14 4.05 -27.54
C GLY A 161 7.13 5.06 -28.16
N ALA A 162 8.00 4.60 -29.05
CA ALA A 162 8.96 5.44 -29.77
C ALA A 162 8.37 6.14 -31.02
N TYR A 163 7.06 6.07 -31.24
CA TYR A 163 6.39 6.68 -32.39
C TYR A 163 5.59 7.91 -31.97
N SER A 164 5.58 8.94 -32.81
CA SER A 164 4.77 10.15 -32.65
C SER A 164 3.89 10.37 -33.89
N HIS A 165 2.92 11.29 -33.79
CA HIS A 165 1.98 11.61 -34.87
C HIS A 165 1.12 10.40 -35.32
N CYS A 166 0.91 9.43 -34.42
CA CYS A 166 0.10 8.26 -34.67
C CYS A 166 -1.40 8.62 -34.65
N SER A 167 -2.06 8.49 -35.79
CA SER A 167 -3.51 8.64 -35.93
C SER A 167 -4.04 7.67 -36.98
N TRP A 168 -5.32 7.33 -36.90
CA TRP A 168 -6.02 6.57 -37.93
C TRP A 168 -7.29 7.32 -38.35
N HIS A 169 -7.70 7.22 -39.61
CA HIS A 169 -8.98 7.78 -40.04
C HIS A 169 -9.67 6.93 -41.10
N THR A 170 -11.00 7.05 -41.17
CA THR A 170 -11.84 6.49 -42.24
C THR A 170 -12.92 7.47 -42.64
N VAL A 171 -13.33 7.40 -43.91
CA VAL A 171 -14.49 8.14 -44.42
C VAL A 171 -15.79 7.48 -43.94
N GLY A 172 -16.79 8.29 -43.63
CA GLY A 172 -18.15 7.89 -43.29
C GLY A 172 -19.15 8.99 -43.63
N THR A 173 -20.42 8.77 -43.25
CA THR A 173 -21.50 9.76 -43.41
C THR A 173 -22.05 10.14 -42.04
N GLY A 174 -21.95 11.41 -41.70
CA GLY A 174 -22.62 12.01 -40.54
C GLY A 174 -24.02 12.46 -40.94
N THR A 175 -24.98 12.33 -40.02
CA THR A 175 -26.36 12.79 -40.22
C THR A 175 -26.79 13.65 -39.04
N PHE A 176 -27.42 14.79 -39.30
CA PHE A 176 -27.91 15.68 -38.26
C PHE A 176 -29.07 16.55 -38.77
N LEU A 177 -29.86 17.07 -37.84
CA LEU A 177 -30.95 18.02 -38.10
C LEU A 177 -30.64 19.29 -37.31
N PRO A 178 -30.21 20.40 -37.94
CA PRO A 178 -29.97 21.63 -37.22
C PRO A 178 -31.29 22.19 -36.68
N MET A 179 -31.34 22.44 -35.38
CA MET A 179 -32.52 22.95 -34.69
C MET A 179 -32.57 24.48 -34.73
N GLU A 180 -33.72 25.05 -34.40
CA GLU A 180 -33.86 26.50 -34.26
C GLU A 180 -32.84 27.05 -33.24
N GLY A 181 -32.00 28.00 -33.67
CA GLY A 181 -30.92 28.57 -32.88
C GLY A 181 -29.51 28.02 -33.18
N ALA A 182 -29.38 27.00 -34.04
CA ALA A 182 -28.08 26.54 -34.53
C ALA A 182 -27.51 27.47 -35.62
N ASP A 183 -26.18 27.61 -35.67
CA ASP A 183 -25.44 28.27 -36.76
C ASP A 183 -24.54 27.23 -37.48
N PRO A 184 -25.14 26.31 -38.26
CA PRO A 184 -24.40 25.19 -38.82
C PRO A 184 -23.42 25.66 -39.89
N ALA A 185 -22.16 25.22 -39.80
CA ALA A 185 -21.16 25.44 -40.85
C ALA A 185 -21.56 24.76 -42.18
N ILE A 186 -22.37 23.68 -42.12
CA ILE A 186 -22.90 22.93 -43.26
C ILE A 186 -24.37 22.59 -43.00
N GLY A 187 -25.25 22.90 -43.96
CA GLY A 187 -26.67 22.55 -43.93
C GLY A 187 -27.61 23.71 -43.58
N GLU A 188 -28.92 23.44 -43.58
CA GLU A 188 -29.97 24.43 -43.28
C GLU A 188 -30.81 24.02 -42.06
N VAL A 189 -31.18 25.01 -41.23
CA VAL A 189 -32.05 24.80 -40.06
C VAL A 189 -33.40 24.20 -40.46
N GLY A 190 -33.76 23.10 -39.79
CA GLY A 190 -35.00 22.36 -40.05
C GLY A 190 -34.91 21.32 -41.18
N THR A 191 -33.73 21.13 -41.79
CA THR A 191 -33.50 20.12 -42.83
C THR A 191 -32.64 18.98 -42.29
N ASP A 192 -33.00 17.73 -42.63
CA ASP A 192 -32.19 16.54 -42.29
C ASP A 192 -31.01 16.46 -43.26
N GLU A 193 -29.81 16.64 -42.73
CA GLU A 193 -28.57 16.74 -43.49
C GLU A 193 -27.78 15.43 -43.42
N ALA A 194 -27.13 15.09 -44.53
CA ALA A 194 -26.21 13.97 -44.62
C ALA A 194 -24.91 14.43 -45.29
N VAL A 195 -23.81 14.41 -44.54
CA VAL A 195 -22.51 14.94 -44.98
C VAL A 195 -21.43 13.87 -44.93
N GLN A 196 -20.50 13.92 -45.88
CA GLN A 196 -19.33 13.05 -45.84
C GLN A 196 -18.30 13.62 -44.87
N GLU A 197 -17.87 12.80 -43.92
CA GLU A 197 -16.90 13.18 -42.88
C GLU A 197 -15.84 12.10 -42.71
N LEU A 198 -14.75 12.44 -42.02
CA LEU A 198 -13.75 11.49 -41.58
C LEU A 198 -13.85 11.27 -40.07
N ARG A 199 -13.98 10.02 -39.67
CA ARG A 199 -13.75 9.58 -38.29
C ARG A 199 -12.25 9.51 -38.07
N LEU A 200 -11.68 10.50 -37.38
CA LEU A 200 -10.28 10.57 -36.98
C LEU A 200 -10.12 10.05 -35.55
N GLU A 201 -9.15 9.15 -35.32
CA GLU A 201 -8.91 8.55 -34.02
C GLU A 201 -7.43 8.64 -33.62
N VAL A 202 -7.17 9.08 -32.39
CA VAL A 202 -5.83 9.27 -31.83
C VAL A 202 -5.76 8.71 -30.40
N VAL A 203 -4.60 8.20 -30.00
CA VAL A 203 -4.34 7.84 -28.59
C VAL A 203 -3.84 9.07 -27.85
N VAL A 204 -4.35 9.34 -26.66
CA VAL A 204 -3.95 10.49 -25.84
C VAL A 204 -3.73 10.04 -24.39
N SER A 205 -2.69 10.54 -23.73
CA SER A 205 -2.46 10.26 -22.31
C SER A 205 -3.51 10.96 -21.43
N ALA A 206 -3.70 10.52 -20.19
CA ALA A 206 -4.60 11.22 -19.27
C ALA A 206 -4.20 12.69 -19.05
N ALA A 207 -2.91 12.96 -18.90
CA ALA A 207 -2.38 14.31 -18.70
C ALA A 207 -2.57 15.25 -19.91
N ALA A 208 -2.53 14.71 -21.13
CA ALA A 208 -2.68 15.50 -22.36
C ALA A 208 -4.13 15.63 -22.84
N LEU A 209 -5.09 14.96 -22.21
CA LEU A 209 -6.46 14.84 -22.71
C LEU A 209 -7.13 16.21 -22.85
N ASP A 210 -7.15 17.01 -21.79
CA ASP A 210 -7.82 18.31 -21.79
C ASP A 210 -7.19 19.28 -22.81
N ALA A 211 -5.85 19.27 -22.89
CA ALA A 211 -5.11 20.07 -23.87
C ALA A 211 -5.42 19.63 -25.32
N ALA A 212 -5.50 18.32 -25.57
CA ALA A 212 -5.81 17.77 -26.89
C ALA A 212 -7.25 18.07 -27.32
N VAL A 213 -8.23 17.96 -26.41
CA VAL A 213 -9.62 18.32 -26.70
C VAL A 213 -9.75 19.81 -27.00
N ALA A 214 -9.10 20.68 -26.22
CA ALA A 214 -9.11 22.12 -26.48
C ALA A 214 -8.45 22.47 -27.83
N ALA A 215 -7.31 21.85 -28.15
CA ALA A 215 -6.61 22.06 -29.42
C ALA A 215 -7.43 21.56 -30.63
N MET A 216 -8.09 20.40 -30.50
CA MET A 216 -9.00 19.87 -31.52
C MET A 216 -10.15 20.84 -31.78
N LYS A 217 -10.86 21.27 -30.74
CA LYS A 217 -12.00 22.21 -30.88
C LYS A 217 -11.59 23.51 -31.55
N SER A 218 -10.42 24.06 -31.18
CA SER A 218 -9.92 25.30 -31.78
C SER A 218 -9.50 25.16 -33.24
N ALA A 219 -9.16 23.97 -33.70
CA ALA A 219 -8.71 23.71 -35.07
C ALA A 219 -9.83 23.21 -35.99
N HIS A 220 -11.02 22.97 -35.43
CA HIS A 220 -12.18 22.44 -36.13
C HIS A 220 -13.04 23.57 -36.69
N SER A 221 -13.61 23.40 -37.89
CA SER A 221 -14.45 24.43 -38.54
C SER A 221 -15.85 24.56 -37.93
N TYR A 222 -16.40 23.46 -37.42
CA TYR A 222 -17.71 23.47 -36.75
C TYR A 222 -17.67 24.20 -35.41
N GLU A 223 -18.76 24.88 -35.07
CA GLU A 223 -18.98 25.52 -33.77
C GLU A 223 -18.94 24.48 -32.63
N GLU A 224 -19.60 23.34 -32.82
CA GLU A 224 -19.68 22.27 -31.84
C GLU A 224 -19.23 20.94 -32.48
N PRO A 225 -17.91 20.64 -32.49
CA PRO A 225 -17.39 19.39 -33.04
C PRO A 225 -17.87 18.18 -32.24
N ALA A 226 -18.35 17.15 -32.94
CA ALA A 226 -18.68 15.87 -32.33
C ALA A 226 -17.41 15.06 -32.05
N TYR A 227 -17.24 14.58 -30.82
CA TYR A 227 -16.12 13.73 -30.43
C TYR A 227 -16.50 12.77 -29.30
N ASP A 228 -15.80 11.64 -29.25
CA ASP A 228 -15.92 10.62 -28.22
C ASP A 228 -14.56 10.41 -27.54
N ILE A 229 -14.61 10.12 -26.24
CA ILE A 229 -13.44 9.73 -25.45
C ILE A 229 -13.69 8.31 -24.94
N TYR A 230 -12.95 7.35 -25.46
CA TYR A 230 -12.98 5.98 -24.96
C TYR A 230 -11.81 5.76 -23.99
N PRO A 231 -12.05 5.33 -22.75
CA PRO A 231 -10.95 4.93 -21.87
C PRO A 231 -10.23 3.73 -22.48
N LEU A 232 -8.91 3.81 -22.58
CA LEU A 232 -8.09 2.68 -23.01
C LEU A 232 -7.56 1.98 -21.76
N VAL A 233 -8.04 0.76 -21.54
CA VAL A 233 -7.38 -0.17 -20.63
C VAL A 233 -6.16 -0.69 -21.37
N ARG A 234 -4.97 -0.15 -21.05
CA ARG A 234 -3.75 -0.85 -21.45
C ARG A 234 -3.56 -1.96 -20.44
N ARG A 235 -3.29 -3.15 -20.96
CA ARG A 235 -2.53 -4.11 -20.17
C ARG A 235 -1.15 -3.49 -20.04
N THR A 236 -0.94 -2.68 -19.00
CA THR A 236 0.40 -2.21 -18.65
C THR A 236 1.28 -3.45 -18.58
N PRO A 237 2.46 -3.51 -19.20
CA PRO A 237 3.43 -4.52 -18.82
C PRO A 237 3.82 -4.19 -17.39
N GLY A 238 3.12 -4.80 -16.45
CA GLY A 238 3.27 -4.63 -15.02
C GLY A 238 2.52 -5.77 -14.40
N ALA A 239 3.26 -6.81 -14.07
CA ALA A 239 2.68 -7.92 -13.35
C ALA A 239 2.22 -7.36 -12.00
N PRO A 240 1.01 -7.69 -11.51
CA PRO A 240 0.72 -7.48 -10.09
C PRO A 240 1.83 -8.09 -9.23
N ALA A 241 1.95 -7.60 -7.99
CA ALA A 241 2.96 -8.01 -7.01
C ALA A 241 3.06 -9.54 -6.75
N GLY A 242 2.18 -10.35 -7.32
CA GLY A 242 2.21 -11.80 -7.20
C GLY A 242 2.55 -12.56 -8.48
N ARG A 243 2.89 -13.83 -8.30
CA ARG A 243 3.00 -14.84 -9.35
C ARG A 243 2.11 -16.02 -9.08
N VAL A 244 1.70 -16.72 -10.13
CA VAL A 244 1.07 -18.04 -10.05
C VAL A 244 1.81 -18.98 -10.98
N GLY A 245 2.06 -20.20 -10.53
CA GLY A 245 2.69 -21.25 -11.33
C GLY A 245 2.26 -22.63 -10.85
N GLU A 246 2.83 -23.67 -11.46
CA GLU A 246 2.49 -25.05 -11.18
C GLU A 246 3.62 -25.80 -10.46
N LEU A 247 3.24 -26.65 -9.50
CA LEU A 247 4.15 -27.65 -8.96
C LEU A 247 4.38 -28.78 -9.97
N ALA A 248 5.52 -29.47 -9.87
CA ALA A 248 5.83 -30.60 -10.75
C ALA A 248 4.84 -31.78 -10.62
N ALA A 249 4.15 -31.90 -9.49
CA ALA A 249 3.09 -32.86 -9.24
C ALA A 249 2.13 -32.31 -8.20
N THR A 250 0.89 -32.77 -8.27
CA THR A 250 -0.15 -32.49 -7.28
C THR A 250 0.23 -33.04 -5.90
N VAL A 251 0.08 -32.23 -4.85
CA VAL A 251 0.41 -32.59 -3.45
C VAL A 251 -0.65 -32.10 -2.45
N PRO A 252 -0.71 -32.67 -1.23
CA PRO A 252 -1.50 -32.12 -0.14
C PRO A 252 -0.98 -30.75 0.31
N ALA A 253 -1.86 -29.84 0.76
CA ALA A 253 -1.47 -28.51 1.23
C ALA A 253 -0.48 -28.56 2.41
N ALA A 254 -0.66 -29.53 3.31
CA ALA A 254 0.27 -29.80 4.41
C ALA A 254 1.70 -30.12 3.93
N GLU A 255 1.84 -30.81 2.80
CA GLU A 255 3.15 -31.13 2.23
C GLU A 255 3.83 -29.87 1.68
N LEU A 256 3.09 -29.04 0.94
CA LEU A 256 3.60 -27.75 0.47
C LEU A 256 3.97 -26.83 1.64
N ALA A 257 3.13 -26.75 2.68
CA ALA A 257 3.42 -25.99 3.90
C ALA A 257 4.71 -26.47 4.58
N GLY A 258 4.91 -27.79 4.68
CA GLY A 258 6.17 -28.35 5.19
C GLY A 258 7.40 -27.98 4.35
N ARG A 259 7.26 -27.94 3.02
CA ARG A 259 8.34 -27.46 2.12
C ARG A 259 8.64 -25.98 2.32
N VAL A 260 7.61 -25.14 2.44
CA VAL A 260 7.76 -23.70 2.74
C VAL A 260 8.48 -23.52 4.08
N ALA A 261 8.04 -24.19 5.13
CA ALA A 261 8.70 -24.12 6.44
C ALA A 261 10.18 -24.52 6.37
N ALA A 262 10.50 -25.61 5.65
CA ALA A 262 11.88 -26.06 5.48
C ALA A 262 12.74 -25.07 4.68
N LEU A 263 12.23 -24.52 3.57
CA LEU A 263 12.95 -23.56 2.71
C LEU A 263 13.32 -22.28 3.47
N PHE A 264 12.43 -21.81 4.34
CA PHE A 264 12.61 -20.56 5.08
C PHE A 264 13.09 -20.78 6.53
N GLY A 265 13.42 -22.02 6.93
CA GLY A 265 13.95 -22.33 8.26
C GLY A 265 12.97 -22.04 9.41
N LEU A 266 11.66 -22.23 9.16
CA LEU A 266 10.62 -22.08 10.16
C LEU A 266 10.45 -23.36 10.98
N ALA A 267 10.31 -23.22 12.30
CA ALA A 267 9.98 -24.34 13.18
C ALA A 267 8.55 -24.87 12.93
N GLU A 268 7.63 -23.96 12.60
CA GLU A 268 6.25 -24.25 12.24
C GLU A 268 5.75 -23.20 11.24
N THR A 269 4.74 -23.56 10.45
CA THR A 269 3.98 -22.65 9.58
C THR A 269 2.49 -22.96 9.72
N ARG A 270 1.65 -21.93 9.62
CA ARG A 270 0.20 -22.08 9.63
C ARG A 270 -0.31 -22.17 8.20
N PHE A 271 -1.29 -23.04 7.97
CA PHE A 271 -1.92 -23.18 6.66
C PHE A 271 -3.41 -23.51 6.79
N THR A 272 -4.15 -23.26 5.72
CA THR A 272 -5.55 -23.70 5.54
C THR A 272 -5.68 -24.61 4.33
N GLU A 273 -6.68 -25.48 4.36
CA GLU A 273 -6.92 -26.43 3.28
C GLU A 273 -7.67 -25.78 2.10
N PRO A 274 -7.25 -26.04 0.84
CA PRO A 274 -8.04 -25.74 -0.35
C PRO A 274 -9.20 -26.73 -0.54
N SER A 275 -10.01 -26.52 -1.59
CA SER A 275 -11.12 -27.43 -1.94
C SER A 275 -10.67 -28.78 -2.51
N GLY A 276 -9.40 -28.91 -2.90
CA GLY A 276 -8.84 -30.10 -3.54
C GLY A 276 -7.37 -30.29 -3.18
N GLU A 277 -6.64 -31.03 -3.99
CA GLU A 277 -5.19 -31.11 -3.87
C GLU A 277 -4.52 -29.88 -4.52
N VAL A 278 -3.25 -29.63 -4.19
CA VAL A 278 -2.50 -28.46 -4.64
C VAL A 278 -1.69 -28.77 -5.88
N LEU A 279 -1.93 -28.05 -6.96
CA LEU A 279 -1.06 -28.01 -8.15
C LEU A 279 -0.66 -26.57 -8.48
N ARG A 280 -1.62 -25.65 -8.55
CA ARG A 280 -1.40 -24.24 -8.87
C ARG A 280 -1.15 -23.45 -7.59
N VAL A 281 0.00 -22.80 -7.49
CA VAL A 281 0.42 -22.05 -6.31
C VAL A 281 0.60 -20.59 -6.69
N ALA A 282 -0.11 -19.71 -5.98
CA ALA A 282 0.13 -18.29 -5.99
C ALA A 282 1.15 -17.91 -4.91
N VAL A 283 2.04 -16.97 -5.22
CA VAL A 283 2.98 -16.38 -4.27
C VAL A 283 2.88 -14.87 -4.32
N VAL A 284 2.88 -14.26 -3.14
CA VAL A 284 3.00 -12.81 -2.96
C VAL A 284 3.94 -12.61 -1.76
N PRO A 285 5.19 -12.14 -1.98
CA PRO A 285 6.05 -11.71 -0.87
C PRO A 285 5.37 -10.62 -0.05
N GLY A 286 5.67 -10.55 1.24
CA GLY A 286 5.05 -9.56 2.12
C GLY A 286 3.57 -9.88 2.34
N SER A 287 2.68 -8.88 2.16
CA SER A 287 1.25 -8.99 2.45
C SER A 287 0.40 -9.16 1.18
N GLY A 288 -0.14 -10.35 0.97
CA GLY A 288 -0.89 -10.72 -0.25
C GLY A 288 -2.39 -10.98 -0.07
N ALA A 289 -2.95 -10.75 1.12
CA ALA A 289 -4.36 -11.06 1.41
C ALA A 289 -5.36 -10.34 0.47
N SER A 290 -5.00 -9.15 -0.03
CA SER A 290 -5.81 -8.40 -1.00
C SER A 290 -6.07 -9.16 -2.31
N PHE A 291 -5.22 -10.12 -2.67
CA PHE A 291 -5.35 -10.92 -3.89
C PHE A 291 -6.31 -12.11 -3.74
N ILE A 292 -6.72 -12.49 -2.53
CA ILE A 292 -7.58 -13.67 -2.30
C ILE A 292 -8.84 -13.65 -3.16
N GLY A 293 -9.43 -12.46 -3.35
CA GLY A 293 -10.64 -12.29 -4.15
C GLY A 293 -10.48 -12.65 -5.64
N VAL A 294 -9.27 -12.62 -6.19
CA VAL A 294 -8.99 -12.95 -7.60
C VAL A 294 -8.45 -14.37 -7.79
N LEU A 295 -8.19 -15.12 -6.72
CA LEU A 295 -7.58 -16.45 -6.79
C LEU A 295 -8.56 -17.58 -7.14
N ARG A 296 -9.86 -17.32 -7.08
CA ARG A 296 -10.89 -18.33 -7.33
C ARG A 296 -10.76 -18.92 -8.74
N GLY A 297 -10.38 -20.19 -8.82
CA GLY A 297 -10.13 -20.89 -10.09
C GLY A 297 -8.82 -20.50 -10.79
N VAL A 298 -7.99 -19.68 -10.14
CA VAL A 298 -6.66 -19.28 -10.61
C VAL A 298 -5.57 -20.05 -9.86
N ALA A 299 -5.66 -20.17 -8.54
CA ALA A 299 -4.69 -20.92 -7.74
C ALA A 299 -5.41 -21.81 -6.72
N ASP A 300 -4.77 -22.91 -6.35
CA ASP A 300 -5.23 -23.79 -5.28
C ASP A 300 -4.79 -23.22 -3.93
N VAL A 301 -3.56 -22.72 -3.83
CA VAL A 301 -3.00 -22.16 -2.58
C VAL A 301 -2.31 -20.83 -2.82
N LEU A 302 -2.44 -19.89 -1.88
CA LEU A 302 -1.63 -18.67 -1.77
C LEU A 302 -0.58 -18.82 -0.66
N VAL A 303 0.69 -18.59 -1.00
CA VAL A 303 1.78 -18.44 -0.02
C VAL A 303 2.09 -16.96 0.15
N THR A 304 1.84 -16.41 1.33
CA THR A 304 2.03 -14.98 1.64
C THR A 304 2.11 -14.73 3.15
N GLY A 305 2.44 -13.51 3.56
CA GLY A 305 2.45 -13.05 4.94
C GLY A 305 1.22 -12.24 5.34
N ASP A 306 1.21 -11.84 6.62
CA ASP A 306 0.19 -11.01 7.26
C ASP A 306 -1.25 -11.49 7.11
N ILE A 307 -1.46 -12.81 7.12
CA ILE A 307 -2.78 -13.42 7.00
C ILE A 307 -3.58 -13.19 8.29
N LYS A 308 -4.71 -12.49 8.16
CA LYS A 308 -5.66 -12.27 9.24
C LYS A 308 -6.75 -13.34 9.27
N TYR A 309 -7.49 -13.40 10.38
CA TYR A 309 -8.59 -14.34 10.55
C TYR A 309 -9.64 -14.24 9.42
N HIS A 310 -10.08 -13.03 9.06
CA HIS A 310 -11.08 -12.85 8.01
C HIS A 310 -10.56 -13.21 6.61
N ASP A 311 -9.25 -13.10 6.38
CA ASP A 311 -8.62 -13.52 5.12
C ASP A 311 -8.74 -15.04 4.97
N THR A 312 -8.57 -15.80 6.06
CA THR A 312 -8.78 -17.27 6.05
C THR A 312 -10.23 -17.65 5.73
N GLN A 313 -11.21 -16.87 6.20
CA GLN A 313 -12.62 -17.10 5.87
C GLN A 313 -12.89 -16.80 4.39
N GLN A 314 -12.38 -15.68 3.88
CA GLN A 314 -12.52 -15.31 2.48
C GLN A 314 -11.88 -16.34 1.54
N ALA A 315 -10.68 -16.83 1.89
CA ALA A 315 -9.99 -17.85 1.12
C ALA A 315 -10.77 -19.17 1.11
N HIS A 316 -11.32 -19.57 2.26
CA HIS A 316 -12.18 -20.75 2.36
C HIS A 316 -13.43 -20.63 1.46
N GLU A 317 -14.10 -19.48 1.45
CA GLU A 317 -15.25 -19.23 0.57
C GLU A 317 -14.87 -19.23 -0.93
N ALA A 318 -13.65 -18.80 -1.26
CA ALA A 318 -13.09 -18.86 -2.61
C ALA A 318 -12.63 -20.28 -3.00
N GLY A 319 -12.54 -21.21 -2.03
CA GLY A 319 -12.03 -22.56 -2.22
C GLY A 319 -10.50 -22.66 -2.30
N VAL A 320 -9.80 -21.61 -1.83
CA VAL A 320 -8.35 -21.43 -1.91
C VAL A 320 -7.73 -21.67 -0.53
N GLY A 321 -6.65 -22.44 -0.48
CA GLY A 321 -5.85 -22.65 0.72
C GLY A 321 -4.85 -21.51 0.91
N LEU A 322 -4.42 -21.28 2.15
CA LEU A 322 -3.41 -20.29 2.49
C LEU A 322 -2.24 -20.97 3.17
N ILE A 323 -1.01 -20.52 2.92
CA ILE A 323 0.18 -20.87 3.69
C ILE A 323 0.82 -19.57 4.16
N GLU A 324 0.98 -19.44 5.47
CA GLU A 324 1.54 -18.24 6.07
C GLU A 324 3.07 -18.29 6.11
N LEU A 325 3.68 -17.29 5.49
CA LEU A 325 5.11 -17.06 5.51
C LEU A 325 5.37 -15.68 6.12
N PRO A 326 6.19 -15.54 7.18
CA PRO A 326 6.43 -14.23 7.79
C PRO A 326 6.89 -13.20 6.76
N HIS A 327 6.28 -12.02 6.81
CA HIS A 327 6.42 -10.94 5.84
C HIS A 327 7.90 -10.60 5.60
N ASP A 328 8.60 -10.22 6.66
CA ASP A 328 10.01 -9.84 6.63
C ASP A 328 10.93 -10.94 6.09
N LEU A 329 10.64 -12.19 6.43
CA LEU A 329 11.40 -13.35 6.00
C LEU A 329 11.21 -13.64 4.51
N SER A 330 9.98 -13.52 4.01
CA SER A 330 9.66 -13.74 2.59
C SER A 330 10.39 -12.74 1.69
N GLU A 331 10.31 -11.46 2.05
CA GLU A 331 10.88 -10.36 1.27
C GLU A 331 12.39 -10.34 1.37
N MET A 332 12.97 -10.52 2.56
CA MET A 332 14.42 -10.53 2.73
C MET A 332 15.06 -11.70 1.97
N ALA A 333 14.44 -12.89 1.99
CA ALA A 333 14.93 -14.02 1.21
C ALA A 333 14.88 -13.73 -0.30
N ALA A 334 13.76 -13.18 -0.79
CA ALA A 334 13.61 -12.81 -2.20
C ALA A 334 14.60 -11.71 -2.60
N LEU A 335 14.76 -10.68 -1.76
CA LEU A 335 15.67 -9.56 -1.97
C LEU A 335 17.14 -10.04 -1.99
N ALA A 336 17.50 -11.00 -1.14
CA ALA A 336 18.84 -11.61 -1.13
C ALA A 336 19.16 -12.35 -2.44
N LEU A 337 18.17 -13.02 -3.05
CA LEU A 337 18.32 -13.66 -4.37
C LEU A 337 18.34 -12.65 -5.52
N TRP A 338 17.63 -11.52 -5.36
CA TRP A 338 17.58 -10.46 -6.36
C TRP A 338 18.84 -9.60 -6.42
N ALA A 339 19.42 -9.26 -5.26
CA ALA A 339 20.56 -8.33 -5.15
C ALA A 339 21.77 -8.63 -6.07
N PRO A 340 22.16 -9.89 -6.36
CA PRO A 340 23.19 -10.20 -7.34
C PRO A 340 22.90 -9.69 -8.77
N ALA A 341 21.63 -9.62 -9.18
CA ALA A 341 21.25 -9.07 -10.48
C ALA A 341 21.53 -7.56 -10.54
N LEU A 342 21.21 -6.83 -9.46
CA LEU A 342 21.59 -5.43 -9.31
C LEU A 342 23.12 -5.26 -9.34
N GLY A 343 23.87 -6.10 -8.60
CA GLY A 343 25.33 -6.07 -8.62
C GLY A 343 25.91 -6.26 -10.03
N SER A 344 25.35 -7.19 -10.81
CA SER A 344 25.74 -7.42 -12.20
C SER A 344 25.45 -6.21 -13.09
N ARG A 345 24.34 -5.52 -12.86
CA ARG A 345 23.95 -4.31 -13.60
C ARG A 345 24.82 -3.09 -13.28
N LEU A 346 25.30 -2.99 -12.03
CA LEU A 346 26.14 -1.88 -11.56
C LEU A 346 27.64 -2.10 -11.77
N ALA A 347 28.08 -3.34 -12.00
CA ALA A 347 29.49 -3.68 -12.22
C ALA A 347 30.22 -2.79 -13.26
N PRO A 348 29.62 -2.40 -14.41
CA PRO A 348 30.26 -1.48 -15.36
C PRO A 348 30.51 -0.07 -14.80
N GLY A 349 29.70 0.37 -13.84
CA GLY A 349 29.84 1.67 -13.14
C GLY A 349 30.78 1.63 -11.94
N GLY A 350 31.30 0.45 -11.58
CA GLY A 350 32.30 0.26 -10.53
C GLY A 350 31.77 0.26 -9.09
N ALA A 351 30.45 0.27 -8.89
CA ALA A 351 29.85 0.18 -7.55
C ALA A 351 29.62 -1.28 -7.15
N ALA A 352 29.99 -1.64 -5.91
CA ALA A 352 29.66 -2.94 -5.34
C ALA A 352 28.28 -2.92 -4.68
N VAL A 353 27.64 -4.08 -4.64
CA VAL A 353 26.36 -4.29 -3.94
C VAL A 353 26.59 -5.23 -2.76
N ARG A 354 26.08 -4.84 -1.59
CA ARG A 354 26.18 -5.60 -0.34
C ARG A 354 24.79 -5.78 0.24
N LEU A 355 24.53 -6.93 0.85
CA LEU A 355 23.29 -7.15 1.60
C LEU A 355 23.53 -6.87 3.08
N SER A 356 22.68 -6.04 3.68
CA SER A 356 22.72 -5.69 5.10
C SER A 356 22.62 -6.95 5.98
N GLN A 357 23.44 -6.99 7.03
CA GLN A 357 23.42 -8.03 8.06
C GLN A 357 22.73 -7.56 9.35
N ALA A 358 22.38 -6.27 9.43
CA ALA A 358 21.63 -5.72 10.54
C ALA A 358 20.26 -6.38 10.68
N ALA A 359 19.87 -6.69 11.92
CA ALA A 359 18.56 -7.26 12.21
C ALA A 359 17.48 -6.18 12.03
N THR A 360 16.64 -6.32 11.02
CA THR A 360 15.55 -5.38 10.72
C THR A 360 14.20 -5.80 11.31
N SER A 361 14.07 -7.04 11.78
CA SER A 361 12.81 -7.54 12.35
C SER A 361 12.57 -7.00 13.76
N VAL A 362 11.40 -6.42 13.95
CA VAL A 362 10.90 -6.02 15.27
C VAL A 362 10.40 -7.24 16.08
N TRP A 363 10.12 -8.36 15.41
CA TRP A 363 9.71 -9.60 16.07
C TRP A 363 10.89 -10.25 16.81
N LYS A 364 10.68 -10.57 18.09
CA LYS A 364 11.66 -11.30 18.90
C LYS A 364 11.22 -12.76 19.06
N LYS A 365 12.12 -13.68 18.74
CA LYS A 365 11.90 -15.12 18.92
C LYS A 365 12.31 -15.54 20.33
N THR A 366 11.53 -16.40 20.97
CA THR A 366 11.95 -17.12 22.19
C THR A 366 12.52 -18.47 21.80
N ALA A 367 13.63 -18.90 22.43
CA ALA A 367 14.15 -20.24 22.22
C ALA A 367 13.12 -21.29 22.66
N SER A 368 12.88 -22.31 21.84
CA SER A 368 12.08 -23.47 22.21
C SER A 368 12.78 -24.22 23.35
N ALA A 369 12.03 -24.53 24.41
CA ALA A 369 12.51 -25.36 25.51
C ALA A 369 12.56 -26.83 25.06
N ASP A 370 13.54 -27.20 24.25
CA ASP A 370 13.83 -28.61 23.99
C ASP A 370 15.28 -28.78 23.52
N ASP A 371 16.21 -28.77 24.48
CA ASP A 371 17.55 -29.33 24.34
C ASP A 371 18.08 -29.65 25.74
N GLY A 372 17.77 -30.84 26.24
CA GLY A 372 18.23 -31.25 27.57
C GLY A 372 17.64 -32.55 28.08
N MET A 373 17.78 -33.65 27.34
CA MET A 373 17.67 -34.99 27.93
C MET A 373 18.78 -35.19 28.97
N GLY A 374 18.44 -35.02 30.26
CA GLY A 374 19.28 -35.34 31.40
C GLY A 374 18.53 -36.26 32.37
N THR A 375 18.99 -37.49 32.47
CA THR A 375 18.42 -38.58 33.26
C THR A 375 18.53 -38.37 34.78
N GLY A 376 17.44 -38.64 35.51
CA GLY A 376 17.49 -39.28 36.84
C GLY A 376 17.19 -38.42 38.07
N GLN A 377 16.11 -38.80 38.78
CA GLN A 377 15.85 -38.76 40.23
C GLN A 377 15.99 -37.39 40.94
N ASP A 378 15.05 -36.90 41.74
CA ASP A 378 14.34 -37.56 42.81
C ASP A 378 13.11 -36.73 43.23
N LYS A 379 12.17 -37.40 43.91
CA LYS A 379 10.98 -36.79 44.51
C LYS A 379 11.36 -35.97 45.76
N THR A 380 10.40 -35.13 46.17
CA THR A 380 10.24 -34.44 47.45
C THR A 380 11.16 -33.25 47.72
N GLU A 381 10.60 -32.04 47.63
CA GLU A 381 10.28 -31.21 48.79
C GLU A 381 9.37 -30.03 48.39
N ARG A 382 8.12 -30.08 48.86
CA ARG A 382 7.25 -28.91 49.02
C ARG A 382 7.57 -28.34 50.40
N ALA A 383 8.11 -27.13 50.45
CA ALA A 383 7.74 -26.06 51.38
C ALA A 383 8.74 -24.89 51.26
N ASP A 384 8.20 -23.68 51.32
CA ASP A 384 8.87 -22.44 51.73
C ASP A 384 9.79 -21.72 50.72
N MET A 385 9.16 -21.13 49.71
CA MET A 385 9.41 -19.73 49.31
C MET A 385 8.28 -19.25 48.36
N ALA A 386 7.05 -19.31 48.86
CA ALA A 386 5.90 -18.66 48.24
C ALA A 386 5.58 -17.37 49.03
N ASP A 387 5.24 -16.34 48.27
CA ASP A 387 4.43 -15.21 48.68
C ASP A 387 4.99 -14.27 49.75
N ARG A 388 5.95 -13.49 49.31
CA ARG A 388 5.88 -12.04 49.58
C ARG A 388 5.92 -11.28 48.26
N ALA A 389 4.73 -10.76 47.92
CA ALA A 389 4.48 -9.48 47.28
C ALA A 389 5.28 -9.20 46.00
N ASP A 390 4.61 -9.38 44.85
CA ASP A 390 4.24 -8.26 43.94
C ASP A 390 3.86 -8.75 42.52
N LYS A 391 3.06 -9.82 42.41
CA LYS A 391 2.56 -10.34 41.11
C LYS A 391 1.10 -10.79 41.20
N ALA A 392 0.25 -9.91 41.72
CA ALA A 392 -1.19 -10.09 41.70
C ALA A 392 -1.86 -8.80 41.21
N ASP A 393 -1.56 -8.35 39.98
CA ASP A 393 -2.42 -7.38 39.28
C ASP A 393 -2.20 -7.35 37.75
N ARG A 394 -2.46 -8.46 37.04
CA ARG A 394 -2.47 -8.47 35.55
C ARG A 394 -3.74 -9.10 34.97
N THR A 395 -4.85 -8.93 35.67
CA THR A 395 -6.22 -9.15 35.16
C THR A 395 -7.09 -7.90 35.37
N ALA A 396 -6.44 -6.74 35.44
CA ALA A 396 -7.04 -5.42 35.51
C ALA A 396 -7.42 -4.93 34.11
N GLY A 397 -8.72 -4.90 33.77
CA GLY A 397 -9.21 -4.40 32.49
C GLY A 397 -9.03 -2.88 32.37
N TYR A 398 -8.28 -2.43 31.37
CA TYR A 398 -8.13 -1.01 31.06
C TYR A 398 -9.36 -0.51 30.30
N ARG A 399 -9.70 0.77 30.49
CA ARG A 399 -10.82 1.42 29.81
C ARG A 399 -10.34 2.65 29.06
N LEU A 400 -10.70 2.75 27.80
CA LEU A 400 -10.38 3.90 26.96
C LEU A 400 -11.67 4.64 26.62
N HIS A 401 -11.75 5.91 26.97
CA HIS A 401 -12.83 6.81 26.54
C HIS A 401 -12.32 7.75 25.46
N VAL A 402 -13.04 7.88 24.34
CA VAL A 402 -12.65 8.72 23.20
C VAL A 402 -13.80 9.59 22.73
N ASP A 403 -13.50 10.80 22.29
CA ASP A 403 -14.44 11.74 21.68
C ASP A 403 -13.72 12.63 20.64
N GLY A 404 -14.43 13.01 19.59
CA GLY A 404 -13.93 13.92 18.56
C GLY A 404 -15.01 14.87 18.05
N GLY A 405 -14.69 16.16 17.96
CA GLY A 405 -15.68 17.19 17.59
C GLY A 405 -15.13 18.31 16.74
N ALA A 406 -15.98 18.88 15.87
CA ALA A 406 -15.68 20.04 15.04
C ALA A 406 -16.56 21.27 15.40
N ARG A 407 -15.95 22.46 15.46
CA ARG A 407 -16.64 23.76 15.58
C ARG A 407 -17.14 24.20 14.21
N GLY A 408 -18.42 23.91 13.94
CA GLY A 408 -18.95 23.93 12.58
C GLY A 408 -18.56 22.62 11.88
N ASN A 409 -19.50 22.00 11.16
CA ASN A 409 -19.30 20.66 10.60
C ASN A 409 -19.48 20.73 9.07
N PRO A 410 -18.39 20.76 8.27
CA PRO A 410 -16.98 20.72 8.67
C PRO A 410 -16.43 22.05 9.22
N GLY A 411 -15.36 21.98 10.02
CA GLY A 411 -14.74 23.15 10.69
C GLY A 411 -13.57 22.74 11.58
N PRO A 412 -12.95 23.68 12.34
CA PRO A 412 -11.85 23.38 13.25
C PRO A 412 -12.23 22.30 14.24
N ALA A 413 -11.42 21.24 14.32
CA ALA A 413 -11.73 20.03 15.04
C ALA A 413 -10.64 19.64 16.03
N GLY A 414 -11.07 18.98 17.11
CA GLY A 414 -10.22 18.48 18.18
C GLY A 414 -10.61 17.05 18.55
N ILE A 415 -9.66 16.37 19.15
CA ILE A 415 -9.81 14.98 19.62
C ILE A 415 -9.42 14.88 21.09
N GLY A 416 -10.09 13.99 21.80
CA GLY A 416 -9.89 13.71 23.21
C GLY A 416 -9.87 12.22 23.47
N ALA A 417 -8.91 11.75 24.27
CA ALA A 417 -8.88 10.38 24.74
C ALA A 417 -8.38 10.30 26.18
N VAL A 418 -8.97 9.44 27.00
CA VAL A 418 -8.49 9.12 28.35
C VAL A 418 -8.44 7.62 28.57
N LEU A 419 -7.26 7.14 28.95
CA LEU A 419 -7.00 5.75 29.32
C LEU A 419 -7.03 5.61 30.83
N LEU A 420 -7.87 4.71 31.34
CA LEU A 420 -8.06 4.44 32.75
C LEU A 420 -7.60 3.02 33.10
N ASP A 421 -7.01 2.87 34.29
CA ASP A 421 -6.72 1.55 34.87
C ASP A 421 -7.99 0.89 35.46
N SER A 422 -7.84 -0.32 36.01
CA SER A 422 -8.93 -1.07 36.65
C SER A 422 -9.52 -0.39 37.89
N GLN A 423 -8.77 0.52 38.52
CA GLN A 423 -9.20 1.30 39.68
C GLN A 423 -9.88 2.61 39.27
N GLY A 424 -9.85 2.95 37.98
CA GLY A 424 -10.43 4.18 37.42
C GLY A 424 -9.49 5.38 37.47
N ASN A 425 -8.20 5.18 37.72
CA ASN A 425 -7.21 6.27 37.68
C ASN A 425 -6.80 6.55 36.23
N SER A 426 -6.58 7.83 35.90
CA SER A 426 -6.07 8.25 34.59
C SER A 426 -4.61 7.82 34.43
N VAL A 427 -4.35 6.97 33.44
CA VAL A 427 -3.05 6.44 33.06
C VAL A 427 -2.41 7.32 31.99
N ALA A 428 -3.22 7.82 31.07
CA ALA A 428 -2.81 8.74 30.02
C ALA A 428 -4.00 9.51 29.45
N GLU A 429 -3.76 10.75 29.03
CA GLU A 429 -4.74 11.62 28.38
C GLU A 429 -4.16 12.21 27.09
N LEU A 430 -5.01 12.41 26.09
CA LEU A 430 -4.69 13.03 24.82
C LEU A 430 -5.72 14.13 24.52
N SER A 431 -5.24 15.31 24.15
CA SER A 431 -6.05 16.49 23.80
C SER A 431 -5.30 17.26 22.72
N GLU A 432 -5.77 17.15 21.48
CA GLU A 432 -5.07 17.69 20.31
C GLU A 432 -6.02 18.28 19.28
N THR A 433 -5.56 19.31 18.56
CA THR A 433 -6.27 19.85 17.39
C THR A 433 -5.86 19.10 16.13
N ILE A 434 -6.82 18.74 15.29
CA ILE A 434 -6.62 17.95 14.05
C ILE A 434 -6.85 18.79 12.78
N GLY A 435 -6.85 20.11 12.89
CA GLY A 435 -7.16 21.01 11.77
C GLY A 435 -8.65 21.04 11.46
N ASN A 436 -9.04 21.16 10.18
CA ASN A 436 -10.45 21.18 9.78
C ASN A 436 -10.95 19.77 9.44
N ALA A 437 -12.00 19.32 10.12
CA ALA A 437 -12.60 18.02 9.88
C ALA A 437 -14.13 18.06 10.01
N THR A 438 -14.79 16.98 9.60
CA THR A 438 -16.18 16.71 10.00
C THR A 438 -16.20 16.02 11.36
N ASN A 439 -17.33 16.06 12.07
CA ASN A 439 -17.45 15.35 13.35
C ASN A 439 -17.07 13.87 13.21
N ASN A 440 -17.60 13.15 12.22
CA ASN A 440 -17.30 11.73 12.05
C ASN A 440 -15.81 11.45 11.76
N VAL A 441 -15.12 12.36 11.07
CA VAL A 441 -13.67 12.24 10.87
C VAL A 441 -12.93 12.45 12.19
N ALA A 442 -13.34 13.45 12.98
CA ALA A 442 -12.76 13.71 14.31
C ALA A 442 -12.96 12.52 15.26
N GLU A 443 -14.14 11.91 15.28
CA GLU A 443 -14.47 10.75 16.11
C GLU A 443 -13.60 9.53 15.78
N TYR A 444 -13.40 9.25 14.49
CA TYR A 444 -12.49 8.18 14.07
C TYR A 444 -11.04 8.48 14.44
N GLN A 445 -10.59 9.73 14.25
CA GLN A 445 -9.23 10.12 14.61
C GLN A 445 -8.98 10.08 16.12
N ALA A 446 -9.97 10.45 16.94
CA ALA A 446 -9.92 10.33 18.39
C ALA A 446 -9.79 8.86 18.83
N LEU A 447 -10.58 7.97 18.21
CA LEU A 447 -10.47 6.55 18.44
C LEU A 447 -9.08 6.00 18.09
N ILE A 448 -8.56 6.31 16.90
CA ILE A 448 -7.26 5.82 16.44
C ILE A 448 -6.15 6.31 17.38
N ALA A 449 -6.13 7.61 17.71
CA ALA A 449 -5.16 8.18 18.61
C ALA A 449 -5.25 7.58 20.02
N GLY A 450 -6.47 7.38 20.54
CA GLY A 450 -6.68 6.73 21.83
C GLY A 450 -6.22 5.27 21.87
N LEU A 451 -6.44 4.51 20.80
CA LEU A 451 -5.96 3.12 20.69
C LEU A 451 -4.43 3.07 20.62
N MET A 452 -3.82 3.94 19.83
CA MET A 452 -2.36 4.05 19.77
C MET A 452 -1.76 4.41 21.13
N LEU A 453 -2.39 5.33 21.87
CA LEU A 453 -2.01 5.69 23.23
C LEU A 453 -2.08 4.49 24.18
N ALA A 454 -3.15 3.68 24.10
CA ALA A 454 -3.28 2.48 24.92
C ALA A 454 -2.20 1.43 24.60
N ILE A 455 -1.91 1.22 23.31
CA ILE A 455 -0.89 0.28 22.86
C ILE A 455 0.52 0.73 23.28
N ASP A 456 0.82 2.03 23.19
CA ASP A 456 2.09 2.61 23.68
C ASP A 456 2.29 2.36 25.18
N LYS A 457 1.20 2.36 25.96
CA LYS A 457 1.24 2.00 27.39
C LYS A 457 1.32 0.50 27.67
N GLY A 458 1.45 -0.33 26.63
CA GLY A 458 1.56 -1.78 26.76
C GLY A 458 0.25 -2.46 27.18
N VAL A 459 -0.90 -1.82 26.93
CA VAL A 459 -2.21 -2.41 27.20
C VAL A 459 -2.51 -3.48 26.16
N SER A 460 -2.77 -4.70 26.62
CA SER A 460 -3.13 -5.82 25.74
C SER A 460 -4.64 -6.12 25.72
N ASN A 461 -5.38 -5.78 26.77
CA ASN A 461 -6.83 -5.98 26.86
C ASN A 461 -7.55 -4.66 27.20
N LEU A 462 -8.53 -4.25 26.37
CA LEU A 462 -9.10 -2.91 26.44
C LEU A 462 -10.62 -2.85 26.21
N ASP A 463 -11.34 -2.19 27.11
CA ASP A 463 -12.73 -1.80 26.87
C ASP A 463 -12.78 -0.36 26.36
N VAL A 464 -13.31 -0.15 25.15
CA VAL A 464 -13.38 1.15 24.47
C VAL A 464 -14.78 1.71 24.56
N TYR A 465 -14.89 2.98 24.96
CA TYR A 465 -16.14 3.71 25.15
C TYR A 465 -16.14 4.97 24.27
N SER A 466 -17.21 5.14 23.50
CA SER A 466 -17.45 6.34 22.69
C SER A 466 -18.94 6.67 22.66
N ASP A 467 -19.30 7.94 22.61
CA ASP A 467 -20.67 8.40 22.38
C ASP A 467 -21.04 8.49 20.89
N SER A 468 -20.10 8.20 19.99
CA SER A 468 -20.34 8.05 18.56
C SER A 468 -20.87 6.66 18.20
N GLU A 469 -22.20 6.49 18.29
CA GLU A 469 -22.86 5.23 17.94
C GLU A 469 -22.56 4.79 16.49
N LEU A 470 -22.40 5.74 15.57
CA LEU A 470 -22.05 5.46 14.17
C LEU A 470 -20.70 4.73 14.07
N VAL A 471 -19.67 5.25 14.73
CA VAL A 471 -18.30 4.69 14.70
C VAL A 471 -18.29 3.30 15.31
N ILE A 472 -18.88 3.15 16.50
CA ILE A 472 -18.96 1.84 17.19
C ILE A 472 -19.68 0.80 16.32
N ARG A 473 -20.84 1.14 15.75
CA ARG A 473 -21.61 0.20 14.90
C ARG A 473 -20.90 -0.13 13.58
N GLN A 474 -20.09 0.77 13.05
CA GLN A 474 -19.27 0.51 11.85
C GLN A 474 -18.10 -0.42 12.15
N LEU A 475 -17.44 -0.27 13.31
CA LEU A 475 -16.36 -1.17 13.73
C LEU A 475 -16.87 -2.57 14.07
N GLN A 476 -18.05 -2.66 14.66
CA GLN A 476 -18.73 -3.94 14.93
C GLN A 476 -19.29 -4.61 13.65
N GLY A 477 -19.12 -4.00 12.48
CA GLY A 477 -19.62 -4.53 11.20
C GLY A 477 -21.14 -4.48 11.03
N THR A 478 -21.87 -3.87 11.98
CA THR A 478 -23.33 -3.74 11.89
C THR A 478 -23.73 -2.72 10.83
N TYR A 479 -22.96 -1.62 10.70
CA TYR A 479 -23.17 -0.57 9.70
C TYR A 479 -22.06 -0.55 8.65
N LYS A 480 -22.44 -0.38 7.38
CA LYS A 480 -21.47 -0.21 6.28
C LYS A 480 -20.91 1.21 6.24
N VAL A 481 -19.60 1.34 6.00
CA VAL A 481 -18.94 2.63 5.76
C VAL A 481 -19.14 3.07 4.31
N LYS A 482 -20.21 3.85 4.08
CA LYS A 482 -20.58 4.33 2.74
C LYS A 482 -19.74 5.53 2.28
N ASN A 483 -19.36 6.40 3.22
CA ASN A 483 -18.58 7.60 2.92
C ASN A 483 -17.13 7.22 2.60
N GLU A 484 -16.65 7.63 1.43
CA GLU A 484 -15.31 7.25 0.94
C GLU A 484 -14.18 7.79 1.80
N GLY A 485 -14.33 9.00 2.35
CA GLY A 485 -13.34 9.61 3.25
C GLY A 485 -13.26 8.96 4.63
N LEU A 486 -14.29 8.20 5.05
CA LEU A 486 -14.26 7.45 6.31
C LEU A 486 -13.68 6.04 6.15
N ARG A 487 -13.58 5.49 4.93
CA ARG A 487 -13.07 4.12 4.70
C ARG A 487 -11.61 3.95 5.15
N PRO A 488 -10.68 4.89 4.86
CA PRO A 488 -9.31 4.78 5.34
C PRO A 488 -9.22 4.81 6.87
N LEU A 489 -9.97 5.71 7.51
CA LEU A 489 -9.98 5.85 8.96
C LEU A 489 -10.61 4.63 9.67
N HIS A 490 -11.67 4.08 9.09
CA HIS A 490 -12.27 2.84 9.60
C HIS A 490 -11.28 1.67 9.52
N ARG A 491 -10.56 1.53 8.41
CA ARG A 491 -9.51 0.51 8.26
C ARG A 491 -8.40 0.70 9.30
N GLN A 492 -7.92 1.92 9.47
CA GLN A 492 -6.88 2.25 10.44
C GLN A 492 -7.30 1.96 11.88
N ALA A 493 -8.56 2.26 12.23
CA ALA A 493 -9.11 1.94 13.56
C ALA A 493 -9.17 0.41 13.79
N LEU A 494 -9.56 -0.38 12.78
CA LEU A 494 -9.53 -1.84 12.86
C LEU A 494 -8.10 -2.37 12.99
N GLU A 495 -7.15 -1.82 12.25
CA GLU A 495 -5.73 -2.19 12.38
C GLU A 495 -5.18 -1.94 13.79
N GLN A 496 -5.59 -0.86 14.47
CA GLN A 496 -5.18 -0.64 15.86
C GLN A 496 -5.87 -1.62 16.82
N LEU A 497 -7.16 -1.93 16.62
CA LEU A 497 -7.87 -2.91 17.42
C LEU A 497 -7.27 -4.32 17.28
N ASP A 498 -6.84 -4.69 16.07
CA ASP A 498 -6.18 -5.98 15.77
C ASP A 498 -4.85 -6.18 16.54
N ARG A 499 -4.23 -5.10 17.05
CA ARG A 499 -3.00 -5.15 17.85
C ARG A 499 -3.24 -5.49 19.32
N LEU A 500 -4.49 -5.50 19.77
CA LEU A 500 -4.86 -5.87 21.15
C LEU A 500 -5.12 -7.38 21.24
N GLU A 501 -4.73 -8.01 22.34
CA GLU A 501 -5.07 -9.42 22.63
C GLU A 501 -6.58 -9.62 22.82
N GLY A 502 -7.28 -8.58 23.28
CA GLY A 502 -8.74 -8.59 23.42
C GLY A 502 -9.32 -7.19 23.58
N TYR A 503 -10.49 -6.94 23.00
CA TYR A 503 -11.19 -5.68 23.17
C TYR A 503 -12.71 -5.83 23.21
N ARG A 504 -13.38 -4.83 23.82
CA ARG A 504 -14.83 -4.65 23.73
C ARG A 504 -15.15 -3.22 23.34
N LEU A 505 -16.15 -3.05 22.49
CA LEU A 505 -16.59 -1.75 22.00
C LEU A 505 -17.95 -1.42 22.59
N HIS A 506 -18.03 -0.26 23.25
CA HIS A 506 -19.22 0.23 23.94
C HIS A 506 -19.63 1.58 23.38
N SER A 507 -20.88 1.68 22.95
CA SER A 507 -21.51 2.99 22.74
C SER A 507 -22.14 3.44 24.04
N VAL A 508 -21.84 4.66 24.48
CA VAL A 508 -22.34 5.23 25.75
C VAL A 508 -23.02 6.59 25.53
N PRO A 509 -23.91 7.02 26.43
CA PRO A 509 -24.44 8.38 26.42
C PRO A 509 -23.33 9.41 26.64
N ARG A 510 -23.47 10.60 26.05
CA ARG A 510 -22.50 11.71 26.18
C ARG A 510 -22.17 12.09 27.64
N GLU A 511 -23.15 11.94 28.54
CA GLU A 511 -22.96 12.18 29.99
C GLU A 511 -21.91 11.25 30.61
N GLU A 512 -21.77 10.03 30.08
CA GLU A 512 -20.81 9.02 30.50
C GLU A 512 -19.45 9.15 29.79
N ASN A 513 -19.35 10.02 28.77
CA ASN A 513 -18.13 10.31 28.03
C ASN A 513 -17.55 11.72 28.32
N ALA A 514 -18.03 12.38 29.38
CA ALA A 514 -17.74 13.78 29.68
C ALA A 514 -16.25 14.12 29.80
N HIS A 515 -15.39 13.18 30.20
CA HIS A 515 -13.96 13.43 30.32
C HIS A 515 -13.28 13.56 28.94
N ALA A 516 -13.62 12.69 27.99
CA ALA A 516 -13.10 12.80 26.62
C ALA A 516 -13.63 14.07 25.94
N ASP A 517 -14.90 14.42 26.14
CA ASP A 517 -15.50 15.69 25.65
C ASP A 517 -14.79 16.93 26.23
N LEU A 518 -14.42 16.90 27.52
CA LEU A 518 -13.63 17.97 28.12
C LEU A 518 -12.25 18.13 27.44
N LEU A 519 -11.61 17.03 27.06
CA LEU A 519 -10.32 17.05 26.35
C LEU A 519 -10.46 17.58 24.91
N VAL A 520 -11.56 17.28 24.22
CA VAL A 520 -11.87 17.87 22.90
C VAL A 520 -12.04 19.40 23.03
N ASN A 521 -12.82 19.85 24.01
CA ASN A 521 -13.03 21.29 24.23
C ASN A 521 -11.74 22.00 24.66
N ARG A 522 -10.90 21.36 25.49
CA ARG A 522 -9.57 21.89 25.85
C ARG A 522 -8.70 22.10 24.60
N ALA A 523 -8.70 21.15 23.68
CA ALA A 523 -7.94 21.27 22.44
C ALA A 523 -8.43 22.43 21.56
N LEU A 524 -9.75 22.60 21.45
CA LEU A 524 -10.37 23.59 20.57
C LEU A 524 -10.36 25.01 21.12
N ASP A 525 -10.54 25.17 22.43
CA ASP A 525 -10.73 26.48 23.07
C ASP A 525 -9.41 26.99 23.70
N GLY A 526 -8.38 26.14 23.78
CA GLY A 526 -7.09 26.41 24.43
C GLY A 526 -7.20 26.47 25.96
N ASP A 527 -6.12 26.15 26.69
CA ASP A 527 -6.10 26.24 28.16
C ASP A 527 -6.29 27.69 28.62
N SER A 528 -7.55 28.07 28.88
CA SER A 528 -7.88 29.25 29.66
C SER A 528 -7.91 28.90 31.15
N ARG A 529 -6.75 28.57 31.73
CA ARG A 529 -6.47 28.70 33.17
C ARG A 529 -5.00 28.97 33.45
#